data_AF-A0A7Y2BYY9-F1
#
_entry.id   AF-A0A7Y2BYY9-F1
#
_cell.length_a   1.000
_cell.length_b   1.000
_cell.length_c   1.000
_cell.angle_alpha   90.00
_cell.angle_beta   90.00
_cell.angle_gamma   90.00
#
_symmetry.space_group_name_H-M   'P 1'
#
loop_
_entity.id
_entity.type
_entity.pdbx_description
1 polymer ?
#
loop_
_entity_poly.entity_id
_entity_poly.type
_entity_poly.pdbx_seq_one_letter_code
_entity_poly.pdbx_strand_id
1 'polypeptide(L)'
;MDNPFFKDNFNFQNYGSEHLFTILASVLVSIAIIYFAKKKLSPKQQKLFGFYLALVVLFSQLAKVVIKMQLGVFDARTDLPLHLCNMMPFFVPIAMLMGKRIIWAVLFFWIMAGTFQSLFTPTLKQSFPHYEYWRYWIVHCGLVMLMLYGAIVLGFRLKWKDAILSAILLNVLALIIYFVDVALDANYLYLRAKPPGKTMYDLLGDWPIYILHLEGLVVVLFTIIYLPFHFINKREAKLAA
;
A
#
# COMPACT_ATOMS: atom_id res chain seq x y z
N MET A 1 3.72 -20.44 24.74
CA MET A 1 4.04 -19.23 23.95
C MET A 1 3.48 -18.01 24.68
N ASP A 2 4.07 -17.63 25.81
CA ASP A 2 3.54 -16.55 26.66
C ASP A 2 4.10 -15.17 26.32
N ASN A 3 4.80 -15.05 25.19
CA ASN A 3 5.30 -13.76 24.73
C ASN A 3 4.12 -12.93 24.16
N PRO A 4 3.81 -11.75 24.73
CA PRO A 4 2.72 -10.89 24.27
C PRO A 4 2.87 -10.44 22.82
N PHE A 5 4.06 -10.56 22.24
CA PHE A 5 4.32 -10.27 20.82
C PHE A 5 3.60 -11.23 19.87
N PHE A 6 3.36 -12.50 20.27
CA PHE A 6 2.72 -13.52 19.44
C PHE A 6 1.31 -13.91 19.92
N LYS A 7 0.87 -13.36 21.05
CA LYS A 7 -0.42 -13.69 21.66
C LYS A 7 -1.49 -12.73 21.15
N ASP A 8 -2.47 -13.27 20.44
CA ASP A 8 -3.63 -12.50 19.98
C ASP A 8 -4.35 -11.84 21.17
N ASN A 9 -4.65 -10.55 21.03
CA ASN A 9 -5.31 -9.73 22.05
C ASN A 9 -6.63 -9.11 21.58
N PHE A 10 -6.84 -8.95 20.27
CA PHE A 10 -8.06 -8.39 19.66
C PHE A 10 -8.50 -7.02 20.21
N ASN A 11 -7.56 -6.24 20.77
CA ASN A 11 -7.86 -5.01 21.49
C ASN A 11 -7.77 -3.75 20.61
N PHE A 12 -7.40 -3.87 19.33
CA PHE A 12 -7.25 -2.70 18.48
C PHE A 12 -8.62 -2.09 18.16
N GLN A 13 -8.73 -0.77 18.32
CA GLN A 13 -9.98 -0.04 18.07
C GLN A 13 -9.77 1.05 17.02
N ASN A 14 -10.58 1.00 15.97
CA ASN A 14 -10.61 2.05 14.96
C ASN A 14 -11.00 3.39 15.61
N TYR A 15 -10.18 4.41 15.33
CA TYR A 15 -10.30 5.77 15.86
C TYR A 15 -10.08 5.91 17.37
N GLY A 16 -9.58 4.88 18.05
CA GLY A 16 -9.12 4.96 19.43
C GLY A 16 -7.83 5.76 19.60
N SER A 17 -7.42 6.00 20.85
CA SER A 17 -6.20 6.75 21.19
C SER A 17 -4.94 6.11 20.58
N GLU A 18 -4.83 4.78 20.62
CA GLU A 18 -3.74 4.04 19.98
C GLU A 18 -3.70 4.35 18.48
N HIS A 19 -4.82 4.18 17.76
CA HIS A 19 -4.89 4.45 16.32
C HIS A 19 -4.43 5.88 15.97
N LEU A 20 -4.98 6.89 16.65
CA LEU A 20 -4.65 8.29 16.40
C LEU A 20 -3.18 8.59 16.69
N PHE A 21 -2.65 8.05 17.80
CA PHE A 21 -1.25 8.20 18.15
C PHE A 21 -0.33 7.56 17.10
N THR A 22 -0.64 6.35 16.64
CA THR A 22 0.14 5.66 15.61
C THR A 22 0.18 6.43 14.31
N ILE A 23 -0.95 6.99 13.87
CA ILE A 23 -1.01 7.83 12.67
C ILE A 23 -0.18 9.10 12.86
N LEU A 24 -0.34 9.81 13.97
CA LEU A 24 0.42 11.03 14.25
C LEU A 24 1.92 10.76 14.27
N ALA A 25 2.35 9.72 14.99
CA ALA A 25 3.75 9.32 15.05
C ALA A 25 4.28 8.95 13.66
N SER A 26 3.53 8.18 12.87
CA SER A 26 3.90 7.80 11.51
C SER A 26 4.05 9.01 10.58
N VAL A 27 3.18 10.00 10.70
CA VAL A 27 3.27 11.26 9.93
C VAL A 27 4.51 12.05 10.32
N LEU A 28 4.77 12.23 11.62
CA LEU A 28 5.94 12.97 12.11
C LEU A 28 7.24 12.30 11.68
N VAL A 29 7.34 10.98 11.80
CA VAL A 29 8.49 10.19 11.33
C VAL A 29 8.66 10.32 9.83
N SER A 30 7.57 10.24 9.05
CA SER A 30 7.62 10.40 7.59
C SER A 30 8.13 11.78 7.18
N ILE A 31 7.65 12.84 7.85
CA ILE A 31 8.13 14.22 7.63
C ILE A 31 9.62 14.32 7.95
N ALA A 32 10.06 13.79 9.09
CA ALA A 32 11.47 13.82 9.49
C ALA A 32 12.37 13.08 8.48
N ILE A 33 11.96 11.89 8.02
CA ILE A 33 12.67 11.10 7.00
C ILE A 33 12.79 11.87 5.68
N ILE A 34 11.67 12.41 5.17
CA ILE A 34 11.63 13.15 3.90
C ILE A 34 12.47 14.42 4.01
N TYR A 35 12.35 15.16 5.11
CA TYR A 35 13.11 16.38 5.35
C TYR A 35 14.62 16.10 5.42
N PHE A 36 15.02 15.09 6.20
CA PHE A 36 16.41 14.66 6.31
C PHE A 36 16.97 14.29 4.92
N ALA A 37 16.26 13.45 4.18
CA ALA A 37 16.70 13.02 2.86
C ALA A 37 16.87 14.19 1.89
N LYS A 38 15.92 15.15 1.89
CA LYS A 38 15.97 16.30 0.99
C LYS A 38 17.11 17.27 1.33
N LYS A 39 17.41 17.46 2.62
CA LYS A 39 18.37 18.47 3.08
C LYS A 39 19.79 17.95 3.24
N LYS A 40 19.98 16.66 3.50
CA LYS A 40 21.28 16.10 3.91
C LYS A 40 21.87 15.09 2.93
N LEU A 41 21.06 14.50 2.05
CA LEU A 41 21.54 13.44 1.15
C LEU A 41 21.74 13.95 -0.28
N SER A 42 22.84 13.51 -0.90
CA SER A 42 23.07 13.69 -2.34
C SER A 42 22.06 12.87 -3.18
N PRO A 43 21.88 13.17 -4.48
CA PRO A 43 20.92 12.45 -5.33
C PRO A 43 21.12 10.92 -5.35
N LYS A 44 22.38 10.45 -5.36
CA LYS A 44 22.69 9.00 -5.29
C LYS A 44 22.29 8.41 -3.93
N GLN A 45 22.57 9.13 -2.85
CA GLN A 45 22.19 8.70 -1.49
C GLN A 45 20.68 8.71 -1.29
N GLN A 46 19.95 9.68 -1.84
CA GLN A 46 18.47 9.71 -1.77
C GLN A 46 17.86 8.45 -2.38
N LYS A 47 18.35 8.04 -3.56
CA LYS A 47 17.89 6.82 -4.22
C LYS A 47 18.17 5.56 -3.39
N LEU A 48 19.39 5.41 -2.87
CA LEU A 48 19.76 4.28 -2.01
C LEU A 48 18.99 4.28 -0.68
N PHE A 49 18.79 5.45 -0.09
CA PHE A 49 18.05 5.59 1.16
C PHE A 49 16.58 5.18 0.99
N GLY A 50 15.91 5.64 -0.07
CA GLY A 50 14.57 5.18 -0.41
C GLY A 50 14.49 3.66 -0.66
N PHE A 51 15.51 3.09 -1.30
CA PHE A 51 15.62 1.63 -1.48
C PHE A 51 15.74 0.88 -0.15
N TYR A 52 16.60 1.32 0.78
CA TYR A 52 16.72 0.67 2.09
C TYR A 52 15.46 0.79 2.93
N LEU A 53 14.77 1.95 2.90
CA LEU A 53 13.46 2.11 3.53
C LEU A 53 12.42 1.14 2.94
N ALA A 54 12.44 0.94 1.62
CA ALA A 54 11.58 -0.04 0.98
C ALA A 54 11.91 -1.49 1.37
N LEU A 55 13.18 -1.83 1.62
CA LEU A 55 13.56 -3.14 2.14
C LEU A 55 13.02 -3.39 3.54
N VAL A 56 12.99 -2.38 4.42
CA VAL A 56 12.35 -2.51 5.76
C VAL A 56 10.88 -2.89 5.63
N VAL A 57 10.17 -2.27 4.69
CA VAL A 57 8.76 -2.58 4.40
C VAL A 57 8.61 -4.00 3.85
N LEU A 58 9.47 -4.41 2.91
CA LEU A 58 9.50 -5.77 2.37
C LEU A 58 9.74 -6.83 3.44
N PHE A 59 10.78 -6.67 4.26
CA PHE A 59 11.12 -7.63 5.29
C PHE A 59 10.06 -7.71 6.37
N SER A 60 9.40 -6.59 6.70
CA SER A 60 8.24 -6.60 7.59
C SER A 60 7.10 -7.44 7.02
N GLN A 61 6.82 -7.34 5.71
CA GLN A 61 5.80 -8.15 5.05
C GLN A 61 6.19 -9.64 4.99
N LEU A 62 7.45 -9.95 4.71
CA LEU A 62 7.96 -11.33 4.71
C LEU A 62 7.92 -11.97 6.10
N ALA A 63 8.18 -11.19 7.15
CA ALA A 63 8.11 -11.65 8.53
C ALA A 63 6.73 -12.25 8.87
N LYS A 64 5.63 -11.70 8.33
CA LYS A 64 4.28 -12.27 8.51
C LYS A 64 4.23 -13.74 8.09
N VAL A 65 4.71 -14.01 6.88
CA VAL A 65 4.62 -15.35 6.28
C VAL A 65 5.48 -16.32 7.10
N VAL A 66 6.70 -15.92 7.45
CA VAL A 66 7.60 -16.72 8.29
C VAL A 66 7.01 -17.00 9.67
N ILE A 67 6.50 -15.97 10.36
CA ILE A 67 5.89 -16.12 11.69
C ILE A 67 4.69 -17.07 11.63
N LYS A 68 3.79 -16.91 10.66
CA LYS A 68 2.63 -17.79 10.51
C LYS A 68 2.99 -19.24 10.20
N MET A 69 4.02 -19.46 9.38
CA MET A 69 4.54 -20.81 9.12
C MET A 69 5.12 -21.43 10.40
N GLN A 70 5.91 -20.68 11.16
CA GLN A 70 6.50 -21.16 12.43
C GLN A 70 5.44 -21.44 13.50
N LEU A 71 4.36 -20.68 13.54
CA LEU A 71 3.23 -20.91 14.44
C LEU A 71 2.31 -22.05 13.98
N GLY A 72 2.51 -22.60 12.78
CA GLY A 72 1.66 -23.68 12.23
C GLY A 72 0.26 -23.23 11.84
N VAL A 73 0.02 -21.92 11.67
CA VAL A 73 -1.28 -21.32 11.37
C VAL A 73 -1.35 -20.69 9.97
N PHE A 74 -0.36 -21.00 9.12
CA PHE A 74 -0.32 -20.48 7.75
C PHE A 74 -1.37 -21.17 6.88
N ASP A 75 -2.23 -20.38 6.23
CA ASP A 75 -3.17 -20.85 5.21
C ASP A 75 -2.89 -20.17 3.86
N ALA A 76 -2.52 -20.96 2.85
CA ALA A 76 -2.22 -20.45 1.51
C ALA A 76 -3.41 -19.76 0.83
N ARG A 77 -4.65 -19.93 1.32
CA ARG A 77 -5.85 -19.25 0.81
C ARG A 77 -5.99 -17.81 1.31
N THR A 78 -5.34 -17.47 2.42
CA THR A 78 -5.50 -16.15 3.08
C THR A 78 -4.17 -15.45 3.38
N ASP A 79 -3.07 -16.19 3.42
CA ASP A 79 -1.79 -15.68 3.93
C ASP A 79 -0.68 -15.52 2.90
N LEU A 80 -0.84 -16.03 1.68
CA LEU A 80 0.01 -15.58 0.58
C LEU A 80 -0.15 -14.06 0.42
N PRO A 81 0.94 -13.34 0.12
CA PRO A 81 0.93 -11.89 0.04
C PRO A 81 0.30 -11.41 -1.29
N LEU A 82 -0.85 -11.95 -1.67
CA LEU A 82 -1.52 -11.72 -2.96
C LEU A 82 -2.60 -10.63 -2.89
N HIS A 83 -2.97 -10.16 -1.70
CA HIS A 83 -3.70 -8.89 -1.58
C HIS A 83 -2.83 -7.71 -2.02
N LEU A 84 -3.42 -6.71 -2.67
CA LEU A 84 -2.69 -5.59 -3.28
C LEU A 84 -1.67 -4.95 -2.31
N CYS A 85 -2.09 -4.55 -1.11
CA CYS A 85 -1.20 -3.93 -0.12
C CYS A 85 -0.08 -4.86 0.39
N ASN A 86 -0.28 -6.19 0.36
CA ASN A 86 0.72 -7.18 0.73
C ASN A 86 1.69 -7.48 -0.42
N MET A 87 1.27 -7.27 -1.67
CA MET A 87 2.10 -7.39 -2.86
C MET A 87 3.03 -6.19 -3.05
N MET A 88 2.56 -4.98 -2.75
CA MET A 88 3.33 -3.74 -3.00
C MET A 88 4.74 -3.72 -2.39
N PRO A 89 4.98 -4.22 -1.17
CA PRO A 89 6.32 -4.31 -0.58
C PRO A 89 7.36 -5.03 -1.44
N PHE A 90 6.94 -5.94 -2.33
CA PHE A 90 7.86 -6.65 -3.25
C PHE A 90 8.27 -5.78 -4.45
N PHE A 91 7.41 -4.87 -4.89
CA PHE A 91 7.65 -4.03 -6.07
C PHE A 91 8.30 -2.68 -5.73
N VAL A 92 8.03 -2.12 -4.54
CA VAL A 92 8.55 -0.80 -4.18
C VAL A 92 10.09 -0.73 -4.10
N PRO A 93 10.82 -1.72 -3.55
CA PRO A 93 12.28 -1.73 -3.58
C PRO A 93 12.82 -1.71 -5.02
N ILE A 94 12.20 -2.48 -5.92
CA ILE A 94 12.56 -2.50 -7.34
C ILE A 94 12.35 -1.11 -7.96
N ALA A 95 11.20 -0.47 -7.68
CA ALA A 95 10.91 0.88 -8.18
C ALA A 95 11.95 1.91 -7.70
N MET A 96 12.33 1.87 -6.42
CA MET A 96 13.33 2.76 -5.83
C MET A 96 14.73 2.50 -6.38
N LEU A 97 15.13 1.23 -6.51
CA LEU A 97 16.45 0.84 -7.03
C LEU A 97 16.59 1.14 -8.52
N MET A 98 15.55 0.92 -9.32
CA MET A 98 15.58 1.27 -10.74
C MET A 98 15.51 2.79 -10.92
N GLY A 99 14.78 3.50 -10.06
CA GLY A 99 14.56 4.95 -10.18
C GLY A 99 13.79 5.32 -11.45
N LYS A 100 13.07 4.37 -12.04
CA LYS A 100 12.26 4.62 -13.23
C LYS A 100 10.92 5.22 -12.81
N ARG A 101 10.71 6.49 -13.14
CA ARG A 101 9.48 7.25 -12.85
C ARG A 101 8.19 6.51 -13.22
N ILE A 102 8.17 5.75 -14.33
CA ILE A 102 6.96 5.02 -14.76
C ILE A 102 6.57 3.90 -13.79
N ILE A 103 7.53 3.16 -13.24
CA ILE A 103 7.26 2.08 -12.27
C ILE A 103 6.73 2.70 -10.98
N TRP A 104 7.38 3.77 -10.51
CA TRP A 104 6.88 4.54 -9.37
C TRP A 104 5.47 5.07 -9.59
N ALA A 105 5.16 5.62 -10.77
CA ALA A 105 3.85 6.19 -11.06
C ALA A 105 2.74 5.13 -10.99
N VAL A 106 2.99 3.92 -11.50
CA VAL A 106 2.06 2.79 -11.40
C VAL A 106 1.79 2.43 -9.94
N LEU A 107 2.86 2.23 -9.17
CA LEU A 107 2.74 1.92 -7.74
C LEU A 107 2.10 3.06 -6.94
N PHE A 108 2.31 4.31 -7.35
CA PHE A 108 1.72 5.49 -6.69
C PHE A 108 0.20 5.42 -6.77
N PHE A 109 -0.37 5.17 -7.95
CA PHE A 109 -1.82 5.02 -8.08
C PHE A 109 -2.37 3.86 -7.25
N TRP A 110 -1.71 2.69 -7.29
CA TRP A 110 -2.17 1.51 -6.56
C TRP A 110 -2.10 1.69 -5.04
N ILE A 111 -1.01 2.26 -4.53
CA ILE A 111 -0.81 2.49 -3.09
C ILE A 111 -1.71 3.62 -2.61
N MET A 112 -1.85 4.72 -3.36
CA MET A 112 -2.67 5.84 -2.93
C MET A 112 -4.18 5.56 -3.04
N ALA A 113 -4.62 4.73 -3.99
CA ALA A 113 -6.03 4.33 -4.08
C ALA A 113 -6.36 3.15 -3.15
N GLY A 114 -5.46 2.17 -3.05
CA GLY A 114 -5.70 0.92 -2.33
C GLY A 114 -5.22 0.95 -0.87
N THR A 115 -3.95 1.28 -0.65
CA THR A 115 -3.31 1.18 0.68
C THR A 115 -3.64 2.38 1.57
N PHE A 116 -3.72 3.59 1.02
CA PHE A 116 -3.92 4.81 1.81
C PHE A 116 -5.21 4.80 2.65
N GLN A 117 -6.31 4.26 2.13
CA GLN A 117 -7.58 4.18 2.86
C GLN A 117 -7.49 3.32 4.13
N SER A 118 -6.57 2.35 4.19
CA SER A 118 -6.43 1.46 5.33
C SER A 118 -5.75 2.11 6.54
N LEU A 119 -5.25 3.35 6.36
CA LEU A 119 -4.81 4.22 7.46
C LEU A 119 -6.01 4.85 8.19
N PHE A 120 -7.16 4.96 7.54
CA PHE A 120 -8.38 5.51 8.15
C PHE A 120 -9.33 4.41 8.62
N THR A 121 -9.39 3.32 7.87
CA THR A 121 -10.28 2.18 8.12
C THR A 121 -9.48 0.89 8.21
N PRO A 122 -8.58 0.76 9.19
CA PRO A 122 -7.73 -0.42 9.25
C PRO A 122 -8.54 -1.67 9.53
N THR A 123 -8.13 -2.77 8.92
CA THR A 123 -8.65 -4.13 9.20
C THR A 123 -7.84 -4.82 10.30
N LEU A 124 -6.98 -4.08 11.00
CA LEU A 124 -6.11 -4.56 12.06
C LEU A 124 -6.96 -4.90 13.29
N LYS A 125 -6.77 -6.10 13.83
CA LYS A 125 -7.43 -6.55 15.06
C LYS A 125 -6.52 -6.50 16.28
N GLN A 126 -5.22 -6.66 16.06
CA GLN A 126 -4.24 -6.81 17.13
C GLN A 126 -3.64 -5.46 17.52
N SER A 127 -3.68 -5.16 18.82
CA SER A 127 -3.10 -3.95 19.43
C SER A 127 -1.64 -4.17 19.81
N PHE A 128 -0.91 -3.08 20.08
CA PHE A 128 0.45 -3.15 20.61
C PHE A 128 0.54 -4.06 21.85
N PRO A 129 1.62 -4.84 22.04
CA PRO A 129 2.86 -4.89 21.24
C PRO A 129 2.86 -5.99 20.16
N HIS A 130 1.69 -6.53 19.78
CA HIS A 130 1.59 -7.69 18.90
C HIS A 130 2.32 -7.49 17.55
N TYR A 131 2.91 -8.55 16.98
CA TYR A 131 3.70 -8.44 15.74
C TYR A 131 2.89 -7.87 14.56
N GLU A 132 1.61 -8.23 14.44
CA GLU A 132 0.72 -7.70 13.41
C GLU A 132 0.50 -6.20 13.54
N TYR A 133 0.50 -5.63 14.75
CA TYR A 133 0.40 -4.18 14.94
C TYR A 133 1.59 -3.49 14.26
N TRP A 134 2.81 -3.91 14.59
CA TRP A 134 4.03 -3.33 14.02
C TRP A 134 4.09 -3.51 12.50
N ARG A 135 3.89 -4.74 12.03
CA ARG A 135 3.90 -5.04 10.61
C ARG A 135 2.89 -4.19 9.86
N TYR A 136 1.64 -4.15 10.33
CA TYR A 136 0.56 -3.45 9.65
C TYR A 136 0.92 -1.98 9.45
N TRP A 137 1.37 -1.29 10.50
CA TRP A 137 1.71 0.13 10.41
C TRP A 137 2.99 0.40 9.62
N ILE A 138 4.04 -0.42 9.79
CA ILE A 138 5.26 -0.30 8.99
C ILE A 138 4.96 -0.46 7.50
N VAL A 139 4.15 -1.45 7.13
CA VAL A 139 3.80 -1.69 5.73
C VAL A 139 2.91 -0.56 5.18
N HIS A 140 1.79 -0.26 5.82
CA HIS A 140 0.83 0.69 5.25
C HIS A 140 1.34 2.14 5.28
N CYS A 141 1.89 2.60 6.40
CA CYS A 141 2.48 3.94 6.46
C CYS A 141 3.76 4.03 5.63
N GLY A 142 4.60 2.98 5.63
CA GLY A 142 5.84 2.95 4.87
C GLY A 142 5.61 3.01 3.36
N LEU A 143 4.62 2.28 2.83
CA LEU A 143 4.26 2.33 1.41
C LEU A 143 3.81 3.74 0.99
N VAL A 144 2.91 4.36 1.76
CA VAL A 144 2.43 5.74 1.50
C VAL A 144 3.60 6.72 1.57
N MET A 145 4.43 6.65 2.61
CA MET A 145 5.61 7.49 2.77
C MET A 145 6.57 7.35 1.60
N LEU A 146 6.85 6.13 1.13
CA LEU A 146 7.74 5.87 0.00
C LEU A 146 7.21 6.44 -1.32
N MET A 147 5.89 6.44 -1.52
CA MET A 147 5.27 7.08 -2.67
C MET A 147 5.45 8.60 -2.62
N LEU A 148 5.20 9.22 -1.47
CA LEU A 148 5.46 10.65 -1.23
C LEU A 148 6.95 11.00 -1.32
N TYR A 149 7.83 10.12 -0.85
CA TYR A 149 9.29 10.24 -0.96
C TYR A 149 9.71 10.35 -2.43
N GLY A 150 9.17 9.49 -3.31
CA GLY A 150 9.43 9.57 -4.74
C GLY A 150 8.98 10.91 -5.37
N ALA A 151 7.83 11.44 -4.95
CA ALA A 151 7.35 12.73 -5.44
C ALA A 151 8.20 13.92 -4.93
N ILE A 152 8.52 13.94 -3.64
CA ILE A 152 9.11 15.12 -2.96
C ILE A 152 10.64 15.09 -3.05
N VAL A 153 11.25 13.95 -2.75
CA VAL A 153 12.72 13.81 -2.68
C VAL A 153 13.28 13.57 -4.07
N LEU A 154 12.78 12.55 -4.77
CA LEU A 154 13.28 12.16 -6.10
C LEU A 154 12.69 12.99 -7.25
N GLY A 155 11.69 13.84 -6.97
CA GLY A 155 11.12 14.77 -7.95
C GLY A 155 10.23 14.11 -9.01
N PHE A 156 9.73 12.90 -8.76
CA PHE A 156 8.82 12.25 -9.70
C PHE A 156 7.47 12.98 -9.77
N ARG A 157 6.88 12.98 -10.96
CA ARG A 157 5.57 13.61 -11.26
C ARG A 157 4.71 12.64 -12.03
N LEU A 158 3.40 12.64 -11.74
CA LEU A 158 2.42 11.87 -12.49
C LEU A 158 2.03 12.58 -13.79
N LYS A 159 1.67 11.78 -14.80
CA LYS A 159 1.04 12.19 -16.06
C LYS A 159 -0.26 11.42 -16.20
N TRP A 160 -1.25 11.98 -16.90
CA TRP A 160 -2.55 11.31 -17.09
C TRP A 160 -2.43 9.91 -17.71
N LYS A 161 -1.52 9.74 -18.69
CA LYS A 161 -1.24 8.44 -19.30
C LYS A 161 -0.76 7.37 -18.31
N ASP A 162 -0.22 7.77 -17.16
CA ASP A 162 0.17 6.83 -16.12
C ASP A 162 -1.04 6.26 -15.40
N ALA A 163 -2.11 7.05 -15.20
CA ALA A 163 -3.36 6.54 -14.63
C ALA A 163 -3.95 5.44 -15.51
N ILE A 164 -3.97 5.67 -16.83
CA ILE A 164 -4.43 4.69 -17.83
C ILE A 164 -3.58 3.42 -17.77
N LEU A 165 -2.24 3.56 -17.84
CA LEU A 165 -1.34 2.41 -17.74
C LEU A 165 -1.52 1.66 -16.41
N SER A 166 -1.71 2.38 -15.31
CA SER A 166 -1.89 1.79 -13.98
C SER A 166 -3.19 1.00 -13.89
N ALA A 167 -4.27 1.48 -14.52
CA ALA A 167 -5.56 0.79 -14.54
C ALA A 167 -5.49 -0.48 -15.40
N ILE A 168 -4.82 -0.41 -16.56
CA ILE A 168 -4.58 -1.58 -17.41
C ILE A 168 -3.77 -2.64 -16.66
N LEU A 169 -2.65 -2.23 -16.03
CA LEU A 169 -1.81 -3.16 -15.29
C LEU A 169 -2.53 -3.74 -14.05
N LEU A 170 -3.43 -2.98 -13.43
CA LEU A 170 -4.22 -3.47 -12.30
C LEU A 170 -5.18 -4.57 -12.76
N ASN A 171 -5.82 -4.40 -13.92
CA ASN A 171 -6.68 -5.41 -14.53
C ASN A 171 -5.90 -6.65 -14.96
N VAL A 172 -4.70 -6.49 -15.53
CA VAL A 172 -3.80 -7.62 -15.84
C VAL A 172 -3.43 -8.38 -14.58
N LEU A 173 -3.08 -7.67 -13.51
CA LEU A 173 -2.79 -8.28 -12.21
C LEU A 173 -4.03 -9.01 -11.66
N ALA A 174 -5.20 -8.38 -11.67
CA ALA A 174 -6.45 -8.98 -11.20
C ALA A 174 -6.78 -10.26 -11.97
N LEU A 175 -6.59 -10.28 -13.29
CA LEU A 175 -6.80 -11.48 -14.11
C LEU A 175 -5.86 -12.62 -13.70
N ILE A 176 -4.58 -12.33 -13.45
CA ILE A 176 -3.61 -13.33 -12.97
C ILE A 176 -4.05 -13.86 -11.60
N ILE A 177 -4.41 -12.97 -10.67
CA ILE A 177 -4.85 -13.35 -9.32
C ILE A 177 -6.15 -14.15 -9.35
N TYR A 178 -7.08 -13.84 -10.25
CA TYR A 178 -8.31 -14.62 -10.41
C TYR A 178 -8.02 -16.09 -10.72
N PHE A 179 -7.07 -16.39 -11.61
CA PHE A 179 -6.69 -17.78 -11.89
C PHE A 179 -6.02 -18.46 -10.70
N VAL A 180 -5.23 -17.72 -9.91
CA VAL A 180 -4.67 -18.23 -8.65
C VAL A 180 -5.77 -18.53 -7.64
N ASP A 181 -6.77 -17.64 -7.51
CA ASP A 181 -7.92 -17.84 -6.64
C ASP A 181 -8.73 -19.08 -7.01
N VAL A 182 -8.95 -19.33 -8.30
CA VAL A 182 -9.62 -20.55 -8.77
C VAL A 182 -8.79 -21.79 -8.44
N ALA A 183 -7.47 -21.74 -8.63
CA ALA A 183 -6.59 -22.88 -8.39
C ALA A 183 -6.45 -23.24 -6.90
N LEU A 184 -6.46 -22.24 -6.01
CA LEU A 184 -6.27 -22.42 -4.56
C LEU A 184 -7.59 -22.50 -3.78
N ASP A 185 -8.72 -22.29 -4.47
CA ASP A 185 -10.01 -21.97 -3.86
C ASP A 185 -9.90 -20.80 -2.85
N ALA A 186 -9.20 -19.75 -3.26
CA ALA A 186 -8.96 -18.53 -2.47
C ALA A 186 -9.87 -17.37 -2.95
N ASN A 187 -9.71 -16.21 -2.32
CA ASN A 187 -10.46 -14.98 -2.66
C ASN A 187 -9.59 -13.72 -2.47
N TYR A 188 -8.38 -13.73 -3.03
CA TYR A 188 -7.50 -12.57 -3.06
C TYR A 188 -8.11 -11.44 -3.91
N LEU A 189 -7.79 -10.20 -3.52
CA LEU A 189 -8.40 -8.99 -4.11
C LEU A 189 -9.95 -8.96 -4.05
N TYR A 190 -10.59 -9.93 -3.38
CA TYR A 190 -12.04 -10.12 -3.37
C TYR A 190 -12.63 -10.23 -4.78
N LEU A 191 -11.98 -11.01 -5.65
CA LEU A 191 -12.40 -11.17 -7.06
C LEU A 191 -13.49 -12.23 -7.26
N ARG A 192 -13.59 -13.23 -6.37
CA ARG A 192 -14.57 -14.32 -6.46
C ARG A 192 -15.78 -14.10 -5.56
N ALA A 193 -15.61 -13.40 -4.44
CA ALA A 193 -16.69 -13.03 -3.53
C ALA A 193 -16.35 -11.74 -2.77
N LYS A 194 -17.38 -11.07 -2.26
CA LYS A 194 -17.22 -9.93 -1.35
C LYS A 194 -16.46 -10.35 -0.08
N PRO A 195 -15.69 -9.43 0.54
CA PRO A 195 -15.06 -9.68 1.83
C PRO A 195 -16.10 -10.08 2.89
N PRO A 196 -15.76 -10.98 3.83
CA PRO A 196 -16.67 -11.38 4.89
C PRO A 196 -16.93 -10.24 5.89
N GLY A 197 -18.15 -10.19 6.43
CA GLY A 197 -18.57 -9.17 7.40
C GLY A 197 -19.17 -7.93 6.75
N LYS A 198 -19.55 -6.93 7.57
CA LYS A 198 -20.11 -5.67 7.05
C LYS A 198 -19.01 -4.79 6.47
N THR A 199 -19.04 -4.55 5.17
CA THR A 199 -18.02 -3.77 4.46
C THR A 199 -18.64 -2.83 3.43
N MET A 200 -17.83 -1.93 2.85
CA MET A 200 -18.29 -1.08 1.75
C MET A 200 -18.71 -1.88 0.49
N TYR A 201 -18.31 -3.15 0.38
CA TYR A 201 -18.75 -4.02 -0.72
C TYR A 201 -20.23 -4.39 -0.62
N ASP A 202 -20.84 -4.25 0.56
CA ASP A 202 -22.28 -4.50 0.76
C ASP A 202 -23.14 -3.45 0.07
N LEU A 203 -22.56 -2.27 -0.21
CA LEU A 203 -23.22 -1.20 -0.97
C LEU A 203 -23.15 -1.44 -2.49
N LEU A 204 -22.38 -2.42 -2.94
CA LEU A 204 -22.19 -2.74 -4.36
C LEU A 204 -23.13 -3.88 -4.80
N GLY A 205 -23.35 -4.03 -6.10
CA GLY A 205 -24.14 -5.12 -6.67
C GLY A 205 -23.58 -6.53 -6.38
N ASP A 206 -24.28 -7.57 -6.82
CA ASP A 206 -23.81 -8.96 -6.65
C ASP A 206 -22.62 -9.28 -7.55
N TRP A 207 -21.96 -10.41 -7.29
CA TRP A 207 -20.90 -10.90 -8.18
C TRP A 207 -21.50 -11.29 -9.55
N PRO A 208 -20.87 -10.94 -10.69
CA PRO A 208 -19.62 -10.19 -10.86
C PRO A 208 -19.80 -8.67 -11.01
N ILE A 209 -21.02 -8.14 -10.90
CA ILE A 209 -21.36 -6.73 -11.17
C ILE A 209 -20.59 -5.78 -10.25
N TYR A 210 -20.30 -6.12 -8.97
CA TYR A 210 -19.47 -5.24 -8.13
C TYR A 210 -18.06 -5.01 -8.67
N ILE A 211 -17.50 -5.92 -9.47
CA ILE A 211 -16.19 -5.72 -10.10
C ILE A 211 -16.24 -4.51 -11.04
N LEU A 212 -17.33 -4.34 -11.79
CA LEU A 212 -17.54 -3.14 -12.63
C LEU A 212 -17.69 -1.87 -11.79
N HIS A 213 -18.33 -1.95 -10.63
CA HIS A 213 -18.39 -0.82 -9.69
C HIS A 213 -17.01 -0.45 -9.16
N LEU A 214 -16.15 -1.45 -8.88
CA LEU A 214 -14.76 -1.22 -8.47
C LEU A 214 -13.94 -0.56 -9.58
N GLU A 215 -14.14 -0.94 -10.85
CA GLU A 215 -13.50 -0.25 -11.98
C GLU A 215 -13.94 1.22 -12.07
N GLY A 216 -15.23 1.50 -11.86
CA GLY A 216 -15.73 2.87 -11.74
C GLY A 216 -15.05 3.65 -10.60
N LEU A 217 -14.88 3.00 -9.44
CA LEU A 217 -14.17 3.58 -8.30
C LEU A 217 -12.68 3.84 -8.61
N VAL A 218 -12.01 2.93 -9.33
CA VAL A 218 -10.63 3.11 -9.80
C VAL A 218 -10.51 4.37 -10.65
N VAL A 219 -11.42 4.58 -11.61
CA VAL A 219 -11.43 5.79 -12.45
C VAL A 219 -11.57 7.06 -11.62
N VAL A 220 -12.52 7.08 -10.68
CA VAL A 220 -12.75 8.22 -9.79
C VAL A 220 -11.52 8.50 -8.91
N LEU A 221 -11.01 7.49 -8.22
CA LEU A 221 -9.86 7.64 -7.31
C LEU A 221 -8.60 8.03 -8.07
N PHE A 222 -8.31 7.44 -9.23
CA PHE A 222 -7.13 7.80 -10.02
C PHE A 222 -7.23 9.22 -10.55
N THR A 223 -8.42 9.69 -10.90
CA THR A 223 -8.64 11.08 -11.27
C THR A 223 -8.31 12.01 -10.10
N ILE A 224 -8.86 11.74 -8.91
CA ILE A 224 -8.60 12.51 -7.69
C ILE A 224 -7.10 12.53 -7.35
N ILE A 225 -6.42 11.38 -7.43
CA ILE A 225 -4.99 11.25 -7.15
C ILE A 225 -4.15 12.05 -8.16
N TYR A 226 -4.57 12.10 -9.44
CA TYR A 226 -3.85 12.82 -10.49
C TYR A 226 -4.03 14.35 -10.39
N LEU A 227 -5.18 14.84 -9.91
CA LEU A 227 -5.53 16.27 -9.93
C LEU A 227 -4.44 17.18 -9.32
N PRO A 228 -3.88 16.92 -8.12
CA PRO A 228 -2.82 17.76 -7.57
C PRO A 228 -1.60 17.86 -8.49
N PHE A 229 -1.20 16.75 -9.12
CA PHE A 229 -0.05 16.73 -10.02
C PHE A 229 -0.32 17.49 -11.32
N HIS A 230 -1.55 17.51 -11.82
CA HIS A 230 -1.92 18.33 -12.98
C HIS A 230 -1.65 19.81 -12.75
N PHE A 231 -2.07 20.34 -11.60
CA PHE A 231 -1.85 21.75 -11.24
C PHE A 231 -0.38 22.06 -10.98
N ILE A 232 0.35 21.15 -10.32
CA ILE A 232 1.80 21.28 -10.10
C ILE A 232 2.54 21.34 -11.43
N ASN A 233 2.29 20.39 -12.34
CA ASN A 233 2.96 20.33 -13.64
C ASN A 233 2.66 21.58 -14.49
N LYS A 234 1.41 22.08 -14.48
CA LYS A 234 1.04 23.32 -15.18
C LYS A 234 1.80 24.53 -14.63
N ARG A 235 1.95 24.63 -13.31
CA ARG A 235 2.70 25.72 -12.67
C ARG A 235 4.19 25.64 -13.01
N GLU A 236 4.79 24.46 -12.93
CA GLU A 236 6.20 24.23 -13.28
C GLU A 236 6.46 24.58 -14.75
N ALA A 237 5.56 24.21 -15.67
CA ALA A 237 5.68 24.56 -17.09
C ALA A 237 5.60 26.07 -17.34
N LYS A 238 4.72 26.79 -16.62
CA LYS A 238 4.62 28.25 -16.72
C LYS A 238 5.86 28.99 -16.21
N LEU A 239 6.54 28.45 -15.18
CA LEU A 239 7.74 29.05 -14.62
C LEU A 239 8.99 28.79 -15.49
N ALA A 240 8.93 27.82 -16.40
CA ALA A 240 10.02 27.45 -17.30
C ALA A 240 9.92 28.13 -18.68
N ALA A 241 8.81 28.81 -18.98
CA ALA A 241 8.58 29.58 -20.20
C ALA A 241 8.91 31.06 -19.96
#